data_AF-A0A1H5PPI6-F1
#
_entry.id   AF-A0A1H5PPI6-F1
#
_cell.length_a   1.000
_cell.length_b   1.000
_cell.length_c   1.000
_cell.angle_alpha   90.00
_cell.angle_beta   90.00
_cell.angle_gamma   90.00
#
_symmetry.space_group_name_H-M   'P 1'
#
loop_
_entity.id
_entity.type
_entity.pdbx_description
1 polymer ?
#
loop_
_entity_poly.entity_id
_entity_poly.type
_entity_poly.pdbx_seq_one_letter_code
_entity_poly.pdbx_strand_id
1 'polypeptide(L)' 'MCAVAATTDGVGLSLHKAALLDDPEHLLTGDGQYLRTVPGARAREHTAALAALLRQALERQNDMLPD' A
#
# COMPACT_ATOMS: atom_id res chain seq x y z
N MET A 1 8.82 -0.03 -4.28
CA MET A 1 7.50 0.51 -4.65
C MET A 1 6.37 -0.38 -4.12
N CYS A 2 6.41 -1.70 -4.34
CA CYS A 2 5.67 -2.65 -3.50
C CYS A 2 6.44 -3.97 -3.31
N ALA A 3 6.10 -4.75 -2.29
CA ALA A 3 6.59 -6.11 -2.06
C ALA A 3 5.40 -7.02 -1.70
N VAL A 4 5.40 -8.26 -2.20
CA VAL A 4 4.42 -9.30 -1.81
C VAL A 4 5.10 -10.22 -0.81
N ALA A 5 4.46 -10.49 0.32
CA ALA A 5 4.97 -11.44 1.31
C ALA A 5 3.86 -12.38 1.78
N ALA A 6 4.22 -13.64 1.99
CA ALA A 6 3.42 -14.54 2.80
C ALA A 6 3.80 -14.32 4.27
N THR A 7 2.81 -14.03 5.09
CA THR A 7 2.90 -13.90 6.55
C THR A 7 2.17 -15.08 7.20
N THR A 8 2.30 -15.20 8.52
CA THR A 8 1.53 -16.17 9.32
C THR A 8 0.02 -15.98 9.19
N ASP A 9 -0.43 -14.76 8.85
CA ASP A 9 -1.84 -14.38 8.75
C ASP A 9 -2.37 -14.37 7.30
N GLY A 10 -1.55 -14.79 6.33
CA GLY A 10 -1.94 -14.89 4.92
C GLY A 10 -0.96 -14.21 3.96
N VAL A 11 -1.44 -13.73 2.81
CA VAL A 11 -0.62 -12.96 1.86
C VAL A 11 -0.88 -11.47 2.08
N GLY A 12 0.17 -10.65 2.10
CA GLY A 12 0.09 -9.20 2.21
C GLY A 12 0.90 -8.50 1.13
N LEU A 13 0.45 -7.29 0.75
CA LEU A 13 1.16 -6.40 -0.14
C LEU A 13 1.67 -5.20 0.65
N SER A 14 2.98 -4.99 0.70
CA SER A 14 3.58 -3.84 1.39
C SER A 14 3.94 -2.75 0.38
N LEU A 15 3.54 -1.51 0.66
CA LEU A 15 3.74 -0.33 -0.17
C LEU A 15 4.72 0.63 0.52
N HIS A 16 5.74 1.06 -0.22
CA HIS A 16 6.75 2.00 0.29
C HIS A 16 6.32 3.45 0.06
N LYS A 17 6.63 4.35 1.01
CA LYS A 17 6.13 5.73 1.11
C LYS A 17 4.60 5.82 1.04
N ALA A 18 3.91 4.81 1.56
CA ALA A 18 2.46 4.69 1.47
C ALA A 18 1.70 5.82 2.18
N ALA A 19 2.35 6.55 3.10
CA ALA A 19 1.79 7.75 3.72
C ALA A 19 1.55 8.92 2.74
N LEU A 20 2.13 8.87 1.53
CA LEU A 20 1.91 9.86 0.47
C LEU A 20 0.72 9.52 -0.44
N LEU A 21 0.08 8.36 -0.23
CA LEU A 21 -1.00 7.86 -1.09
C LEU A 21 -2.36 8.29 -0.54
N ASP A 22 -3.25 8.67 -1.43
CA ASP A 22 -4.66 8.89 -1.10
C ASP A 22 -5.38 7.54 -1.09
N ASP A 23 -5.83 7.13 0.09
CA ASP A 23 -6.46 5.82 0.37
C ASP A 23 -7.89 5.99 0.89
N PRO A 24 -8.84 6.43 0.02
CA PRO A 24 -10.23 6.69 0.43
C PRO A 24 -10.96 5.43 0.89
N GLU A 25 -10.53 4.26 0.40
CA GLU A 25 -11.10 2.95 0.75
C GLU A 25 -10.46 2.35 2.01
N HIS A 26 -9.51 3.05 2.63
CA HIS A 26 -8.84 2.66 3.87
C HIS A 26 -8.24 1.24 3.81
N LEU A 27 -7.60 0.91 2.68
CA LEU A 27 -6.96 -0.38 2.44
C LEU A 27 -5.60 -0.53 3.12
N LEU A 28 -4.92 0.59 3.38
CA LEU A 28 -3.59 0.63 4.00
C LEU A 28 -3.69 0.46 5.51
N THR A 29 -3.05 -0.58 6.02
CA THR A 29 -2.91 -0.85 7.45
C THR A 29 -1.48 -0.61 7.92
N GLY A 30 -1.33 -0.46 9.24
CA GLY A 30 -0.07 -0.08 9.87
C GLY A 30 0.08 1.43 10.06
N ASP A 31 0.95 1.81 10.98
CA ASP A 31 1.25 3.17 11.41
C ASP A 31 2.59 3.69 10.90
N GLY A 32 3.37 2.84 10.23
CA GLY A 32 4.64 3.20 9.61
C GLY A 32 4.51 4.34 8.60
N GLN A 33 5.40 5.32 8.71
CA GLN A 33 5.49 6.45 7.78
C GLN A 33 5.98 5.99 6.39
N TYR A 34 6.90 5.03 6.36
CA TYR A 34 7.54 4.53 5.14
C TYR A 34 6.88 3.29 4.57
N LEU A 35 6.30 2.42 5.39
CA LEU A 35 5.75 1.15 4.93
C LEU A 35 4.34 0.98 5.50
N ARG A 36 3.39 0.72 4.61
CA ARG A 36 2.06 0.23 4.98
C ARG A 36 1.71 -1.00 4.19
N THR A 37 0.75 -1.76 4.69
CA THR A 37 0.40 -3.07 4.14
C THR A 37 -1.07 -3.09 3.73
N VAL A 38 -1.37 -3.80 2.64
CA VAL A 38 -2.73 -4.18 2.25
C VAL A 38 -2.88 -5.67 2.51
N PRO A 39 -3.80 -6.09 3.40
CA PRO A 39 -4.11 -7.51 3.59
C PRO A 39 -4.63 -8.15 2.30
N GLY A 40 -4.22 -9.38 1.99
CA GLY A 40 -4.55 -10.04 0.73
C GLY A 40 -6.06 -10.25 0.49
N ALA A 41 -6.83 -10.49 1.55
CA ALA A 41 -8.28 -10.58 1.46
C ALA A 41 -8.89 -9.24 0.98
N ARG A 42 -8.47 -8.12 1.58
CA ARG A 42 -8.89 -6.77 1.18
C ARG A 42 -8.43 -6.41 -0.23
N ALA A 43 -7.19 -6.75 -0.58
CA ALA A 43 -6.66 -6.57 -1.93
C ALA A 43 -7.53 -7.23 -3.00
N ARG A 44 -8.03 -8.45 -2.71
CA ARG A 44 -8.89 -9.21 -3.63
C ARG A 44 -10.28 -8.58 -3.77
N GLU A 45 -10.88 -8.15 -2.66
CA GLU A 45 -12.19 -7.51 -2.65
C GLU A 45 -12.17 -6.13 -3.33
N HIS A 46 -11.08 -5.38 -3.22
CA HIS A 46 -10.97 -3.99 -3.68
C HIS A 46 -9.93 -3.83 -4.81
N THR A 47 -9.95 -4.72 -5.81
CA THR A 47 -8.93 -4.78 -6.87
C THR A 47 -8.77 -3.44 -7.62
N ALA A 48 -9.86 -2.72 -7.88
CA ALA A 48 -9.82 -1.43 -8.58
C ALA A 48 -9.14 -0.32 -7.76
N ALA A 49 -9.44 -0.24 -6.46
CA ALA A 49 -8.84 0.71 -5.54
C ALA A 49 -7.36 0.38 -5.29
N LEU A 50 -7.01 -0.90 -5.17
CA LEU A 50 -5.62 -1.33 -5.11
C LEU A 50 -4.83 -0.92 -6.37
N ALA A 51 -5.42 -1.09 -7.55
CA ALA A 51 -4.79 -0.66 -8.79
C ALA A 51 -4.58 0.87 -8.83
N ALA A 52 -5.51 1.66 -8.26
CA ALA A 52 -5.34 3.11 -8.13
C ALA A 52 -4.18 3.47 -7.19
N LEU A 53 -4.10 2.82 -6.01
CA LEU A 53 -2.98 3.01 -5.08
C LEU A 53 -1.62 2.66 -5.71
N LEU A 54 -1.56 1.57 -6.49
CA LEU A 54 -0.33 1.17 -7.18
C LEU A 54 0.11 2.18 -8.25
N ARG A 55 -0.83 2.79 -8.98
CA ARG A 55 -0.53 3.87 -9.94
C ARG A 55 -0.03 5.12 -9.22
N GLN A 56 -0.68 5.55 -8.14
CA GLN A 56 -0.18 6.66 -7.33
C GLN A 56 1.24 6.38 -6.79
N ALA A 57 1.50 5.16 -6.31
CA ALA A 57 2.82 4.78 -5.81
C ALA A 57 3.91 4.83 -6.90
N LEU A 58 3.57 4.53 -8.16
CA LEU A 58 4.45 4.71 -9.33
C LEU A 58 4.72 6.19 -9.59
N GLU A 59 3.67 6.99 -9.70
CA GLU A 59 3.77 8.43 -10.01
C GLU A 59 4.61 9.17 -8.97
N ARG A 60 4.52 8.75 -7.71
CA ARG A 60 5.17 9.38 -6.56
C ARG A 60 6.44 8.67 -6.10
N GLN A 61 6.98 7.73 -6.87
CA GLN A 61 8.10 6.91 -6.39
C GLN A 61 9.33 7.74 -5.95
N ASN A 62 9.53 8.89 -6.59
CA ASN A 62 10.66 9.79 -6.39
C ASN A 62 10.36 10.90 -5.36
N ASP A 63 9.11 11.03 -4.90
CA ASP A 63 8.74 12.00 -3.88
C ASP A 63 9.47 11.68 -2.57
N MET A 64 9.88 12.72 -1.84
CA MET A 64 10.46 12.56 -0.52
C MET A 64 9.38 12.73 0.54
N LEU A 65 9.46 11.94 1.61
CA LEU A 65 8.66 12.21 2.81
C LEU A 65 9.22 13.47 3.47
N PRO A 66 8.35 14.33 4.04
CA PRO A 66 8.82 15.46 4.84
C PRO A 66 9.57 14.96 6.08
N ASP A 67 10.62 15.72 6.45
CA ASP A 67 11.43 15.48 7.65
C ASP A 67 10.64 15.70 8.95
#